data_AF-A0A7K2PYV4-F1
#
_entry.id   AF-A0A7K2PYV4-F1
#
_cell.length_a   1.000
_cell.length_b   1.000
_cell.length_c   1.000
_cell.angle_alpha   90.00
_cell.angle_beta   90.00
_cell.angle_gamma   90.00
#
_symmetry.space_group_name_H-M   'P 1'
#
loop_
_entity.id
_entity.type
_entity.pdbx_description
1 polymer ?
#
loop_
_entity_poly.entity_id
_entity_poly.type
_entity_poly.pdbx_seq_one_letter_code
_entity_poly.pdbx_strand_id
1 'polypeptide(L)'
;MLGFVRTDNEALVSCLGDPQRAVAAYHELLRRGSAALDAVRAGLRDENPAVREGCCRLLDHLVDTESMDALTAMADDPDARVRIAAFHALACDRCKDDACAPGAEQVLEPALRHLADDPDPQVRMRAAELVGKFAHTDERAVMALEASRAGDPSPAVRKKAAWYAPGGTIHRRTAPRAYR
;
A
#
# COMPACT_ATOMS: atom_id res chain seq x y z
N MET A 1 15.12 7.68 -26.90
CA MET A 1 15.63 6.30 -26.71
C MET A 1 16.63 6.34 -25.55
N LEU A 2 16.14 6.32 -24.31
CA LEU A 2 17.04 6.19 -23.15
C LEU A 2 17.53 4.75 -23.14
N GLY A 3 18.81 4.58 -23.47
CA GLY A 3 19.42 3.31 -23.80
C GLY A 3 19.61 2.40 -22.59
N PHE A 4 18.67 1.47 -22.39
CA PHE A 4 18.87 0.28 -21.55
C PHE A 4 19.22 -0.95 -22.40
N VAL A 5 20.07 -0.77 -23.44
CA VAL A 5 20.27 -1.80 -24.48
C VAL A 5 20.82 -3.12 -23.90
N ARG A 6 21.34 -3.15 -22.65
CA ARG A 6 21.83 -4.36 -21.97
C ARG A 6 21.67 -4.33 -20.43
N THR A 7 20.66 -3.66 -19.88
CA THR A 7 20.49 -3.58 -18.41
C THR A 7 19.57 -4.71 -17.94
N ASP A 8 20.09 -5.57 -17.06
CA ASP A 8 19.31 -6.59 -16.37
C ASP A 8 18.30 -5.97 -15.39
N ASN A 9 17.42 -6.78 -14.82
CA ASN A 9 16.33 -6.25 -14.00
C ASN A 9 16.85 -5.71 -12.67
N GLU A 10 17.91 -6.30 -12.14
CA GLU A 10 18.59 -5.92 -10.91
C GLU A 10 19.19 -4.51 -11.03
N ALA A 11 19.87 -4.22 -12.14
CA ALA A 11 20.41 -2.89 -12.40
C ALA A 11 19.31 -1.85 -12.64
N LEU A 12 18.17 -2.24 -13.24
CA LEU A 12 16.99 -1.36 -13.32
C LEU A 12 16.40 -1.07 -11.94
N VAL A 13 16.28 -2.09 -11.07
CA VAL A 13 15.80 -1.92 -9.70
C VAL A 13 16.72 -0.99 -8.92
N SER A 14 18.04 -1.14 -9.03
CA SER A 14 19.00 -0.21 -8.41
C SER A 14 18.81 1.24 -8.88
N CYS A 15 18.44 1.44 -10.15
CA CYS A 15 18.17 2.77 -10.71
C CYS A 15 16.93 3.46 -10.11
N LEU A 16 16.05 2.74 -9.41
CA LEU A 16 14.92 3.35 -8.66
C LEU A 16 15.43 4.26 -7.54
N GLY A 17 16.63 4.00 -7.02
CA GLY A 17 17.28 4.83 -6.00
C GLY A 17 17.93 6.10 -6.52
N ASP A 18 17.99 6.29 -7.84
CA ASP A 18 18.57 7.46 -8.49
C ASP A 18 17.45 8.36 -9.07
N PRO A 19 17.24 9.59 -8.54
CA PRO A 19 16.18 10.48 -9.00
C PRO A 19 16.18 10.78 -10.50
N GLN A 20 17.34 10.73 -11.16
CA GLN A 20 17.48 11.04 -12.59
C GLN A 20 17.10 9.84 -13.47
N ARG A 21 17.20 8.62 -12.92
CA ARG A 21 16.94 7.37 -13.64
C ARG A 21 15.67 6.66 -13.19
N ALA A 22 15.15 6.96 -12.01
CA ALA A 22 14.05 6.25 -11.37
C ALA A 22 12.80 6.15 -12.24
N VAL A 23 12.38 7.24 -12.89
CA VAL A 23 11.19 7.25 -13.75
C VAL A 23 11.36 6.33 -14.97
N ALA A 24 12.52 6.39 -15.61
CA ALA A 24 12.80 5.57 -16.79
C ALA A 24 12.92 4.08 -16.40
N ALA A 25 13.57 3.79 -15.28
CA ALA A 25 13.70 2.44 -14.74
C ALA A 25 12.34 1.86 -14.34
N TYR A 26 11.50 2.64 -13.65
CA TYR A 26 10.16 2.23 -13.25
C TYR A 26 9.29 1.85 -14.46
N HIS A 27 9.26 2.68 -15.49
CA HIS A 27 8.49 2.37 -16.70
C HIS A 27 9.02 1.15 -17.46
N GLU A 28 10.33 0.97 -17.52
CA GLU A 28 10.93 -0.20 -18.15
C GLU A 28 10.63 -1.48 -17.36
N LEU A 29 10.70 -1.45 -16.03
CA LEU A 29 10.33 -2.58 -15.17
C LEU A 29 8.85 -2.94 -15.35
N LEU A 30 7.95 -1.96 -15.40
CA LEU A 30 6.53 -2.20 -15.72
C LEU A 30 6.36 -2.82 -17.10
N ARG A 31 7.07 -2.33 -18.11
CA ARG A 31 7.02 -2.87 -19.47
C ARG A 31 7.51 -4.32 -19.54
N ARG A 32 8.47 -4.70 -18.69
CA ARG A 32 8.97 -6.09 -18.57
C ARG A 32 8.01 -7.00 -17.83
N GLY A 33 7.14 -6.46 -16.98
CA GLY A 33 6.04 -7.18 -16.36
C GLY A 33 6.53 -8.32 -15.47
N SER A 34 5.96 -9.51 -15.65
CA SER A 34 6.30 -10.72 -14.87
C SER A 34 7.79 -11.08 -14.93
N ALA A 35 8.47 -10.78 -16.05
CA ALA A 35 9.89 -11.06 -16.20
C ALA A 35 10.79 -10.26 -15.24
N ALA A 36 10.27 -9.20 -14.61
CA ALA A 36 11.00 -8.38 -13.64
C ALA A 36 10.64 -8.71 -12.18
N LEU A 37 9.66 -9.59 -11.91
CA LEU A 37 9.12 -9.81 -10.57
C LEU A 37 10.18 -10.26 -9.56
N ASP A 38 11.06 -11.20 -9.93
CA ASP A 38 12.08 -11.69 -9.00
C ASP A 38 13.03 -10.57 -8.53
N ALA A 39 13.46 -9.71 -9.46
CA ALA A 39 14.32 -8.57 -9.13
C ALA A 39 13.56 -7.52 -8.31
N VAL A 40 12.30 -7.24 -8.64
CA VAL A 40 11.47 -6.29 -7.89
C VAL A 40 11.22 -6.78 -6.46
N ARG A 41 10.91 -8.07 -6.28
CA ARG A 41 10.78 -8.72 -4.97
C ARG A 41 12.07 -8.64 -4.17
N ALA A 42 13.21 -8.90 -4.80
CA ALA A 42 14.52 -8.76 -4.15
C ALA A 42 14.79 -7.32 -3.71
N GLY A 43 14.40 -6.33 -4.52
CA GLY A 43 14.55 -4.90 -4.22
C GLY A 43 13.77 -4.40 -3.00
N LEU A 44 12.79 -5.15 -2.48
CA LEU A 44 12.16 -4.85 -1.19
C LEU A 44 13.14 -4.94 0.00
N ARG A 45 14.31 -5.56 -0.19
CA ARG A 45 15.37 -5.69 0.82
C ARG A 45 16.55 -4.75 0.59
N ASP A 46 16.45 -3.85 -0.38
CA ASP A 46 17.52 -2.91 -0.70
C ASP A 46 17.77 -1.93 0.46
N GLU A 47 19.03 -1.53 0.67
CA GLU A 47 19.40 -0.58 1.72
C GLU A 47 18.80 0.81 1.47
N ASN A 48 18.63 1.19 0.20
CA ASN A 48 18.09 2.47 -0.20
C ASN A 48 16.53 2.47 -0.11
N PRO A 49 15.93 3.31 0.73
CA PRO A 49 14.47 3.37 0.87
C PRO A 49 13.75 3.76 -0.43
N ALA A 50 14.38 4.52 -1.32
CA ALA A 50 13.77 4.88 -2.61
C ALA A 50 13.63 3.66 -3.54
N VAL A 51 14.56 2.69 -3.46
CA VAL A 51 14.44 1.42 -4.18
C VAL A 51 13.29 0.60 -3.60
N ARG A 52 13.23 0.45 -2.27
CA ARG A 52 12.13 -0.27 -1.60
C ARG A 52 10.76 0.34 -1.89
N GLU A 53 10.65 1.67 -1.84
CA GLU A 53 9.44 2.43 -2.20
C GLU A 53 9.02 2.15 -3.65
N GLY A 54 9.97 2.23 -4.58
CA GLY A 54 9.75 1.95 -6.00
C GLY A 54 9.27 0.52 -6.23
N CYS A 55 9.87 -0.46 -5.56
CA CYS A 55 9.45 -1.85 -5.62
C CYS A 55 8.04 -2.08 -5.07
N CYS A 56 7.67 -1.47 -3.94
CA CYS A 56 6.30 -1.54 -3.41
C CYS A 56 5.28 -1.05 -4.45
N ARG A 57 5.58 0.06 -5.12
CA ARG A 57 4.70 0.62 -6.17
C ARG A 57 4.63 -0.26 -7.41
N LEU A 58 5.76 -0.85 -7.83
CA LEU A 58 5.78 -1.78 -8.95
C LEU A 58 4.92 -3.01 -8.66
N LEU A 59 5.03 -3.60 -7.47
CA LEU A 59 4.26 -4.78 -7.09
C LEU A 59 2.76 -4.51 -7.02
N ASP A 60 2.35 -3.30 -6.63
CA ASP A 60 0.94 -2.86 -6.74
C ASP A 60 0.45 -2.91 -8.19
N HIS A 61 1.24 -2.40 -9.14
CA HIS A 61 0.86 -2.34 -10.57
C HIS A 61 1.01 -3.69 -11.29
N LEU A 62 1.93 -4.54 -10.85
CA LEU A 62 2.18 -5.86 -11.43
C LEU A 62 1.24 -6.94 -10.84
N VAL A 63 0.43 -6.58 -9.85
CA VAL A 63 -0.61 -7.45 -9.25
C VAL A 63 -0.03 -8.76 -8.72
N ASP A 64 1.14 -8.67 -8.08
CA ASP A 64 1.88 -9.83 -7.64
C ASP A 64 1.39 -10.35 -6.28
N THR A 65 0.53 -11.37 -6.32
CA THR A 65 -0.04 -12.01 -5.12
C THR A 65 1.00 -12.72 -4.27
N GLU A 66 2.11 -13.18 -4.84
CA GLU A 66 3.16 -13.88 -4.08
C GLU A 66 3.98 -12.91 -3.21
N SER A 67 3.89 -11.61 -3.48
CA SER A 67 4.55 -10.56 -2.69
C SER A 67 3.76 -10.08 -1.49
N MET A 68 2.58 -10.65 -1.21
CA MET A 68 1.68 -10.12 -0.17
C MET A 68 2.30 -10.12 1.23
N ASP A 69 3.03 -11.16 1.62
CA ASP A 69 3.73 -11.21 2.91
C ASP A 69 4.86 -10.18 2.95
N ALA A 70 5.60 -10.02 1.86
CA ALA A 70 6.69 -9.05 1.76
C ALA A 70 6.15 -7.61 1.81
N LEU A 71 5.05 -7.31 1.12
CA LEU A 71 4.38 -6.00 1.16
C LEU A 71 3.79 -5.70 2.55
N THR A 72 3.24 -6.71 3.22
CA THR A 72 2.78 -6.59 4.61
C THR A 72 3.94 -6.22 5.54
N ALA A 73 5.11 -6.85 5.38
CA ALA A 73 6.30 -6.47 6.14
C ALA A 73 6.79 -5.04 5.87
N MET A 74 6.60 -4.52 4.64
CA MET A 74 6.94 -3.14 4.30
C MET A 74 6.03 -2.09 4.95
N ALA A 75 4.89 -2.50 5.54
CA ALA A 75 4.11 -1.61 6.39
C ALA A 75 4.90 -1.16 7.63
N ASP A 76 5.91 -1.94 8.06
CA ASP A 76 6.78 -1.66 9.21
C ASP A 76 8.14 -1.07 8.83
N ASP A 77 8.32 -0.64 7.58
CA ASP A 77 9.59 -0.05 7.14
C ASP A 77 9.95 1.21 7.95
N PRO A 78 11.23 1.43 8.31
CA PRO A 78 11.65 2.65 8.99
C PRO A 78 11.33 3.94 8.22
N ASP A 79 11.31 3.88 6.88
CA ASP A 79 11.00 5.03 6.03
C ASP A 79 9.50 5.16 5.78
N ALA A 80 8.95 6.34 6.10
CA ALA A 80 7.53 6.61 5.96
C ALA A 80 7.02 6.51 4.50
N ARG A 81 7.85 6.83 3.50
CA ARG A 81 7.46 6.71 2.09
C ARG A 81 7.29 5.26 1.66
N VAL A 82 8.12 4.37 2.19
CA VAL A 82 7.97 2.92 1.99
C VAL A 82 6.69 2.42 2.64
N ARG A 83 6.43 2.80 3.90
CA ARG A 83 5.16 2.45 4.58
C ARG A 83 3.93 2.93 3.81
N ILE A 84 3.96 4.18 3.31
CA ILE A 84 2.89 4.75 2.48
C ILE A 84 2.67 3.90 1.21
N ALA A 85 3.75 3.52 0.52
CA ALA A 85 3.68 2.71 -0.68
C ALA A 85 3.13 1.30 -0.39
N ALA A 86 3.56 0.68 0.71
CA ALA A 86 3.07 -0.61 1.17
C ALA A 86 1.56 -0.58 1.47
N PHE A 87 1.10 0.37 2.29
CA PHE A 87 -0.34 0.49 2.57
C PHE A 87 -1.15 0.81 1.32
N HIS A 88 -0.61 1.58 0.38
CA HIS A 88 -1.27 1.81 -0.90
C HIS A 88 -1.46 0.50 -1.67
N ALA A 89 -0.39 -0.31 -1.80
CA ALA A 89 -0.42 -1.61 -2.49
C ALA A 89 -1.37 -2.61 -1.82
N LEU A 90 -1.47 -2.59 -0.49
CA LEU A 90 -2.37 -3.46 0.27
C LEU A 90 -3.83 -3.02 0.17
N ALA A 91 -4.09 -1.70 0.09
CA ALA A 91 -5.44 -1.15 0.07
C ALA A 91 -6.05 -1.01 -1.33
N CYS A 92 -5.27 -0.92 -2.41
CA CYS A 92 -5.77 -0.56 -3.73
C CYS A 92 -6.65 -1.66 -4.37
N ASP A 93 -7.95 -1.38 -4.52
CA ASP A 93 -8.89 -2.25 -5.25
C ASP A 93 -8.77 -2.10 -6.78
N ARG A 94 -8.22 -0.98 -7.27
CA ARG A 94 -8.14 -0.72 -8.72
C ARG A 94 -7.06 -1.51 -9.43
N CYS A 95 -6.08 -2.01 -8.67
CA CYS A 95 -4.96 -2.77 -9.20
C CYS A 95 -5.17 -4.28 -9.05
N LYS A 96 -6.17 -4.72 -8.29
CA LYS A 96 -6.40 -6.12 -7.93
C LYS A 96 -7.79 -6.53 -8.41
N ASP A 97 -7.87 -7.46 -9.36
CA ASP A 97 -9.14 -8.17 -9.61
C ASP A 97 -9.61 -8.83 -8.29
N ASP A 98 -10.92 -9.00 -8.11
CA ASP A 98 -11.60 -9.39 -6.85
C ASP A 98 -10.99 -10.62 -6.11
N ALA A 99 -10.14 -11.41 -6.77
CA ALA A 99 -9.44 -12.57 -6.21
C ALA A 99 -8.20 -12.25 -5.35
N CYS A 100 -7.70 -11.01 -5.33
CA CYS A 100 -6.40 -10.65 -4.72
C CYS A 100 -6.51 -9.75 -3.48
N ALA A 101 -7.70 -9.58 -2.89
CA ALA A 101 -7.84 -8.85 -1.63
C ALA A 101 -7.16 -9.63 -0.49
N PRO A 102 -6.20 -9.05 0.26
CA PRO A 102 -5.64 -9.72 1.43
C PRO A 102 -6.75 -10.10 2.42
N GLY A 103 -6.66 -11.30 2.99
CA GLY A 103 -7.49 -11.69 4.12
C GLY A 103 -7.25 -10.75 5.31
N ALA A 104 -8.30 -10.44 6.06
CA ALA A 104 -8.22 -9.56 7.24
C ALA A 104 -7.13 -9.99 8.23
N GLU A 105 -6.95 -11.31 8.39
CA GLU A 105 -5.96 -11.90 9.31
C GLU A 105 -4.51 -11.49 9.01
N GLN A 106 -4.19 -11.16 7.76
CA GLN A 106 -2.82 -10.82 7.37
C GLN A 106 -2.51 -9.33 7.53
N VAL A 107 -3.48 -8.46 7.24
CA VAL A 107 -3.20 -7.03 7.03
C VAL A 107 -3.90 -6.09 8.01
N LEU A 108 -4.92 -6.57 8.72
CA LEU A 108 -5.70 -5.70 9.60
C LEU A 108 -4.90 -5.28 10.83
N GLU A 109 -4.17 -6.19 11.46
CA GLU A 109 -3.41 -5.87 12.68
C GLU A 109 -2.34 -4.79 12.46
N PRO A 110 -1.46 -4.87 11.43
CA PRO A 110 -0.55 -3.77 11.11
C PRO A 110 -1.30 -2.47 10.79
N ALA A 111 -2.41 -2.54 10.05
CA ALA A 111 -3.19 -1.36 9.70
C ALA A 111 -3.81 -0.67 10.92
N LEU A 112 -4.34 -1.42 11.89
CA LEU A 112 -4.89 -0.89 13.13
C LEU A 112 -3.80 -0.18 13.95
N ARG A 113 -2.65 -0.83 14.13
CA ARG A 113 -1.51 -0.26 14.86
C ARG A 113 -0.99 1.03 14.21
N HIS A 114 -0.78 1.03 12.89
CA HIS A 114 -0.30 2.23 12.20
C HIS A 114 -1.37 3.34 12.16
N LEU A 115 -2.66 3.01 12.08
CA LEU A 115 -3.72 4.02 12.19
C LEU A 115 -3.72 4.70 13.56
N ALA A 116 -3.43 3.98 14.63
CA ALA A 116 -3.37 4.51 15.99
C ALA A 116 -2.12 5.36 16.22
N ASP A 117 -0.95 4.82 15.87
CA ASP A 117 0.32 5.28 16.46
C ASP A 117 1.40 5.70 15.46
N ASP A 118 1.19 5.60 14.13
CA ASP A 118 2.24 6.01 13.20
C ASP A 118 2.55 7.50 13.35
N PRO A 119 3.83 7.91 13.48
CA PRO A 119 4.18 9.33 13.61
C PRO A 119 3.80 10.14 12.37
N ASP A 120 3.80 9.52 11.19
CA ASP A 120 3.50 10.19 9.94
C ASP A 120 1.98 10.18 9.65
N PRO A 121 1.34 11.36 9.54
CA PRO A 121 -0.11 11.44 9.31
C PRO A 121 -0.53 10.88 7.95
N GLN A 122 0.34 10.88 6.95
CA GLN A 122 0.04 10.29 5.65
C GLN A 122 0.05 8.77 5.73
N VAL A 123 0.93 8.16 6.53
CA VAL A 123 0.84 6.72 6.83
C VAL A 123 -0.47 6.39 7.52
N ARG A 124 -0.86 7.15 8.57
CA ARG A 124 -2.16 6.95 9.25
C ARG A 124 -3.35 7.06 8.30
N MET A 125 -3.32 8.02 7.36
CA MET A 125 -4.35 8.12 6.32
C MET A 125 -4.44 6.89 5.41
N ARG A 126 -3.30 6.28 5.04
CA ARG A 126 -3.28 5.07 4.22
C ARG A 126 -3.72 3.84 5.01
N ALA A 127 -3.30 3.75 6.27
CA ALA A 127 -3.79 2.74 7.19
C ALA A 127 -5.31 2.83 7.36
N ALA A 128 -5.89 4.03 7.48
CA ALA A 128 -7.35 4.23 7.51
C ALA A 128 -8.06 3.73 6.24
N GLU A 129 -7.44 3.86 5.06
CA GLU A 129 -8.00 3.30 3.82
C GLU A 129 -8.06 1.77 3.88
N LEU A 130 -6.99 1.12 4.35
CA LEU A 130 -6.93 -0.34 4.48
C LEU A 130 -7.89 -0.87 5.56
N VAL A 131 -7.90 -0.24 6.74
CA VAL A 131 -8.86 -0.55 7.82
C VAL A 131 -10.31 -0.40 7.32
N GLY A 132 -10.57 0.63 6.51
CA GLY A 132 -11.87 0.88 5.88
C GLY A 132 -12.43 -0.28 5.05
N LYS A 133 -11.58 -1.17 4.53
CA LYS A 133 -12.01 -2.36 3.78
C LYS A 133 -12.70 -3.40 4.66
N PHE A 134 -12.40 -3.36 5.96
CA PHE A 134 -12.94 -4.29 6.97
C PHE A 134 -14.04 -3.66 7.82
N ALA A 135 -14.44 -2.41 7.54
CA ALA A 135 -15.43 -1.68 8.32
C ALA A 135 -16.83 -2.32 8.36
N HIS A 136 -17.14 -3.23 7.41
CA HIS A 136 -18.41 -3.97 7.37
C HIS A 136 -18.33 -5.39 7.94
N THR A 137 -17.12 -5.85 8.29
CA THR A 137 -16.87 -7.26 8.63
C THR A 137 -16.08 -7.46 9.92
N ASP A 138 -15.41 -6.43 10.45
CA ASP A 138 -14.64 -6.47 11.70
C ASP A 138 -14.94 -5.24 12.58
N GLU A 139 -15.38 -5.49 13.82
CA GLU A 139 -15.71 -4.44 14.78
C GLU A 139 -14.49 -3.59 15.19
N ARG A 140 -13.29 -4.18 15.21
CA ARG A 140 -12.05 -3.45 15.52
C ARG A 140 -11.76 -2.38 14.48
N ALA A 141 -12.07 -2.65 13.21
CA ALA A 141 -11.94 -1.67 12.14
C ALA A 141 -12.87 -0.48 12.36
N VAL A 142 -14.12 -0.73 12.72
CA VAL A 142 -15.09 0.32 13.07
C VAL A 142 -14.59 1.17 14.23
N MET A 143 -14.22 0.53 15.34
CA MET A 143 -13.74 1.22 16.55
C MET A 143 -12.52 2.10 16.26
N ALA A 144 -11.54 1.58 15.51
CA ALA A 144 -10.34 2.33 15.16
C ALA A 144 -10.63 3.54 14.25
N LEU A 145 -11.54 3.38 13.29
CA LEU A 145 -11.96 4.49 12.42
C LEU A 145 -12.72 5.56 13.19
N GLU A 146 -13.58 5.19 14.13
CA GLU A 146 -14.30 6.15 14.97
C GLU A 146 -13.38 6.88 15.93
N ALA A 147 -12.43 6.18 16.56
CA ALA A 147 -11.42 6.77 17.42
C ALA A 147 -10.53 7.76 16.64
N SER A 148 -10.02 7.36 15.48
CA SER A 148 -9.22 8.23 14.61
C SER A 148 -10.03 9.43 14.10
N ARG A 149 -11.30 9.23 13.71
CA ARG A 149 -12.21 10.34 13.34
C ARG A 149 -12.34 11.38 14.46
N ALA A 150 -12.46 10.94 15.71
CA ALA A 150 -12.70 11.82 16.85
C ALA A 150 -11.42 12.49 17.36
N GLY A 151 -10.30 11.75 17.37
CA GLY A 151 -9.13 12.10 18.17
C GLY A 151 -7.81 12.26 17.41
N ASP A 152 -7.73 11.95 16.11
CA ASP A 152 -6.43 12.06 15.41
C ASP A 152 -5.94 13.52 15.40
N PRO A 153 -4.64 13.79 15.70
CA PRO A 153 -4.09 15.14 15.68
C PRO A 153 -4.24 15.84 14.32
N SER A 154 -4.17 15.09 13.22
CA SER A 154 -4.26 15.59 11.86
C SER A 154 -5.72 15.71 11.40
N PRO A 155 -6.18 16.92 11.02
CA PRO A 155 -7.52 17.09 10.44
C PRO A 155 -7.74 16.27 9.16
N ALA A 156 -6.68 16.04 8.39
CA ALA A 156 -6.74 15.24 7.18
C ALA A 156 -7.02 13.76 7.49
N VAL A 157 -6.40 13.22 8.54
CA VAL A 157 -6.66 11.85 9.01
C VAL A 157 -8.08 11.75 9.56
N ARG A 158 -8.53 12.68 10.41
CA ARG A 158 -9.91 12.70 10.93
C ARG A 158 -10.95 12.67 9.80
N LYS A 159 -10.74 13.49 8.78
CA LYS A 159 -11.61 13.55 7.59
C LYS A 159 -11.58 12.23 6.81
N LYS A 160 -10.40 11.62 6.65
CA LYS A 160 -10.22 10.34 5.96
C LYS A 160 -10.95 9.21 6.70
N ALA A 161 -10.72 9.09 8.00
CA ALA A 161 -11.38 8.12 8.87
C ALA A 161 -12.91 8.30 8.84
N ALA A 162 -13.40 9.54 8.86
CA ALA A 162 -14.83 9.83 8.75
C ALA A 162 -15.50 9.33 7.45
N TRP A 163 -14.75 9.21 6.35
CA TRP A 163 -15.30 8.65 5.10
C TRP A 163 -15.58 7.15 5.21
N TYR A 164 -14.76 6.43 5.97
CA TYR A 164 -14.81 4.97 6.14
C TYR A 164 -15.54 4.52 7.41
N ALA A 165 -15.67 5.38 8.41
CA ALA A 165 -16.46 5.10 9.62
C ALA A 165 -17.97 4.98 9.31
N PRO A 166 -18.77 4.31 10.17
CA PRO A 166 -20.21 4.21 10.00
C PRO A 166 -20.90 5.54 9.70
N GLY A 167 -21.74 5.54 8.66
CA GLY A 167 -22.42 6.74 8.16
C GLY A 167 -21.56 7.62 7.24
N GLY A 168 -20.27 7.32 7.08
CA GLY A 168 -19.37 7.97 6.14
C GLY A 168 -19.77 7.78 4.67
N THR A 169 -19.26 8.67 3.80
CA THR A 169 -19.57 8.64 2.36
C THR A 169 -19.10 7.35 1.69
N ILE A 170 -17.88 6.88 2.00
CA ILE A 170 -17.33 5.65 1.43
C ILE A 170 -17.97 4.44 2.10
N HIS A 171 -18.10 4.44 3.43
CA HIS A 171 -18.77 3.38 4.19
C HIS A 171 -20.16 3.06 3.61
N ARG A 172 -21.00 4.08 3.38
CA ARG A 172 -22.34 3.88 2.78
C ARG A 172 -22.27 3.35 1.35
N ARG A 173 -21.30 3.81 0.56
CA ARG A 173 -21.13 3.38 -0.83
C ARG A 173 -20.65 1.92 -0.93
N THR A 174 -19.81 1.48 -0.01
CA THR A 174 -19.22 0.12 0.00
C THR A 174 -20.01 -0.87 0.84
N ALA A 175 -21.13 -0.44 1.45
CA ALA A 175 -21.97 -1.32 2.25
C ALA A 175 -22.44 -2.52 1.41
N PRO A 176 -22.34 -3.76 1.95
CA PRO A 176 -22.84 -4.94 1.27
C PRO A 176 -24.31 -4.74 0.89
N ARG A 177 -24.66 -5.09 -0.34
CA ARG A 177 -26.07 -5.10 -0.75
C ARG A 177 -26.78 -6.16 0.08
N ALA A 178 -27.82 -5.77 0.81
CA ALA A 178 -28.69 -6.74 1.47
C ALA A 178 -29.23 -7.72 0.41
N TYR A 179 -28.91 -9.00 0.57
CA TYR A 179 -29.52 -10.05 -0.25
C TYR A 179 -31.01 -10.10 0.13
N ARG A 180 -31.88 -9.87 -0.86
CA ARG A 180 -33.34 -10.06 -0.70
C ARG A 180 -33.69 -11.51 -0.91
#